data_AF-A0A3R7VU51-F1
#
_entry.id   AF-A0A3R7VU51-F1
#
_cell.length_a   1.000
_cell.length_b   1.000
_cell.length_c   1.000
_cell.angle_alpha   90.00
_cell.angle_beta   90.00
_cell.angle_gamma   90.00
#
_symmetry.space_group_name_H-M   'P 1'
#
loop_
_entity.id
_entity.type
_entity.pdbx_description
1 polymer ?
#
loop_
_entity_poly.entity_id
_entity_poly.type
_entity_poly.pdbx_seq_one_letter_code
_entity_poly.pdbx_strand_id
1 'polypeptide(L)'
;MNYRSTIETMDPYDAYKLYQAMKLHFESDSYDAIKYNYKTSAKPQAFFKRRDKYYFAKLAKKYPKTEQLTEFYVSNFVNDAKWVGDMNEEIGEKNYNQWLKSSQSLSYIFERDIYKLHAWCTSEQSTFDDVLIVRDNQHPLVCTMYARGDIDIVTVVILDQLTGFLNQANCNIKETLVWPDLYRKLKKTQPFVRVNLEKMKKTVVSIFEN
;
A
#
# COMPACT_ATOMS: atom_id res chain seq x y z
N MET A 1 10.98 43.52 1.21
CA MET A 1 11.73 42.34 1.69
C MET A 1 10.97 41.12 1.21
N ASN A 2 11.33 40.56 0.05
CA ASN A 2 10.55 39.49 -0.59
C ASN A 2 10.91 38.15 0.03
N TYR A 3 10.06 37.65 0.92
CA TYR A 3 10.09 36.27 1.39
C TYR A 3 9.65 35.37 0.22
N ARG A 4 10.58 35.05 -0.69
CA ARG A 4 10.41 33.89 -1.56
C ARG A 4 10.44 32.68 -0.64
N SER A 5 9.25 32.16 -0.32
CA SER A 5 9.09 30.77 0.09
C SER A 5 9.96 29.92 -0.84
N THR A 6 11.06 29.39 -0.32
CA THR A 6 11.83 28.36 -1.01
C THR A 6 10.89 27.17 -1.09
N ILE A 7 10.23 27.03 -2.24
CA ILE A 7 9.59 25.77 -2.62
C ILE A 7 10.71 24.74 -2.52
N GLU A 8 10.64 23.85 -1.53
CA GLU A 8 11.45 22.63 -1.52
C GLU A 8 11.19 21.97 -2.88
N THR A 9 12.19 22.06 -3.75
CA THR A 9 12.12 21.49 -5.08
C THR A 9 12.79 20.14 -4.97
N MET A 10 12.02 19.07 -5.16
CA MET A 10 12.58 17.72 -5.29
C MET A 10 13.60 17.73 -6.44
N ASP A 11 14.83 17.30 -6.17
CA ASP A 11 15.82 17.10 -7.22
C ASP A 11 15.54 15.77 -7.96
N PRO A 12 15.73 15.68 -9.29
CA PRO A 12 15.51 14.43 -10.03
C PRO A 12 16.31 13.23 -9.49
N TYR A 13 17.51 13.46 -8.95
CA TYR A 13 18.30 12.41 -8.31
C TYR A 13 17.73 12.01 -6.95
N ASP A 14 17.15 12.94 -6.19
CA ASP A 14 16.44 12.62 -4.94
C ASP A 14 15.18 11.80 -5.22
N ALA A 15 14.40 12.16 -6.24
CA ALA A 15 13.27 11.35 -6.71
C ALA A 15 13.70 9.93 -7.09
N TYR A 16 14.84 9.78 -7.79
CA TYR A 16 15.41 8.48 -8.10
C TYR A 16 15.84 7.68 -6.87
N LYS A 17 16.51 8.30 -5.88
CA LYS A 17 16.87 7.63 -4.63
C LYS A 17 15.65 7.12 -3.89
N LEU A 18 14.60 7.95 -3.82
CA LEU A 18 13.33 7.58 -3.21
C LEU A 18 12.69 6.41 -3.96
N TYR A 19 12.60 6.47 -5.29
CA TYR A 19 12.14 5.34 -6.11
C TYR A 19 12.92 4.06 -5.82
N GLN A 20 14.25 4.12 -5.75
CA GLN A 20 15.07 2.95 -5.45
C GLN A 20 14.78 2.39 -4.06
N ALA A 21 14.57 3.25 -3.06
CA ALA A 21 14.19 2.83 -1.71
C ALA A 21 12.84 2.12 -1.72
N MET A 22 11.86 2.68 -2.41
CA MET A 22 10.51 2.10 -2.53
C MET A 22 10.54 0.78 -3.31
N LYS A 23 11.31 0.71 -4.40
CA LYS A 23 11.51 -0.52 -5.16
C LYS A 23 12.09 -1.62 -4.28
N LEU A 24 13.18 -1.33 -3.58
CA LEU A 24 13.78 -2.28 -2.64
C LEU A 24 12.78 -2.68 -1.55
N HIS A 25 11.97 -1.74 -1.05
CA HIS A 25 10.98 -2.05 -0.02
C HIS A 25 9.94 -3.06 -0.51
N PHE A 26 9.36 -2.85 -1.69
CA PHE A 26 8.31 -3.72 -2.20
C PHE A 26 8.82 -5.02 -2.85
N GLU A 27 10.05 -5.04 -3.37
CA GLU A 27 10.60 -6.18 -4.10
C GLU A 27 11.60 -7.03 -3.30
N SER A 28 12.15 -6.52 -2.19
CA SER A 28 13.08 -7.26 -1.33
C SER A 28 12.44 -7.65 -0.01
N ASP A 29 12.67 -8.89 0.40
CA ASP A 29 12.20 -9.39 1.70
C ASP A 29 12.90 -8.65 2.86
N SER A 30 14.18 -8.27 2.71
CA SER A 30 15.00 -7.74 3.81
C SER A 30 15.00 -6.22 3.96
N TYR A 31 14.58 -5.46 2.95
CA TYR A 31 14.67 -4.00 2.97
C TYR A 31 13.38 -3.34 3.48
N ASP A 32 13.54 -2.41 4.43
CA ASP A 32 12.46 -1.61 5.01
C ASP A 32 12.77 -0.12 4.82
N ALA A 33 12.01 0.56 3.94
CA ALA A 33 12.26 1.96 3.61
C ALA A 33 12.10 2.89 4.81
N ILE A 34 11.15 2.63 5.71
CA ILE A 34 10.93 3.49 6.88
C ILE A 34 12.07 3.29 7.88
N LYS A 35 12.43 2.03 8.17
CA LYS A 35 13.54 1.70 9.08
C LYS A 35 14.86 2.31 8.62
N TYR A 36 15.14 2.30 7.31
CA TYR A 36 16.36 2.86 6.75
C TYR A 36 16.25 4.35 6.35
N ASN A 37 15.15 5.02 6.70
CA ASN A 37 14.86 6.41 6.34
C ASN A 37 15.09 6.70 4.83
N TYR A 38 14.58 5.81 4.00
CA TYR A 38 14.64 5.85 2.53
C TYR A 38 16.06 5.91 1.94
N LYS A 39 17.09 5.56 2.73
CA LYS A 39 18.50 5.62 2.27
C LYS A 39 18.86 4.40 1.45
N THR A 40 19.47 4.63 0.29
CA THR A 40 20.02 3.58 -0.56
C THR A 40 21.49 3.83 -0.90
N SER A 41 22.18 2.81 -1.43
CA SER A 41 23.55 2.92 -1.94
C SER A 41 23.64 3.52 -3.35
N ALA A 42 22.53 4.06 -3.88
CA ALA A 42 22.45 4.56 -5.25
C ALA A 42 23.33 5.80 -5.45
N LYS A 43 24.31 5.72 -6.35
CA LYS A 43 25.27 6.82 -6.62
C LYS A 43 24.75 7.80 -7.70
N PRO A 44 25.07 9.10 -7.63
CA PRO A 44 24.65 10.07 -8.64
C PRO A 44 25.09 9.70 -10.07
N GLN A 45 26.33 9.23 -10.22
CA GLN A 45 26.88 8.79 -11.51
C GLN A 45 26.05 7.67 -12.15
N ALA A 46 25.48 6.78 -11.34
CA ALA A 46 24.61 5.71 -11.85
C ALA A 46 23.30 6.28 -12.40
N PHE A 47 22.73 7.29 -11.74
CA PHE A 47 21.52 7.98 -12.19
C PHE A 47 21.72 8.69 -13.54
N PHE A 48 22.81 9.47 -13.70
CA PHE A 48 23.04 10.23 -14.94
C PHE A 48 23.22 9.34 -16.17
N LYS A 49 23.72 8.11 -16.00
CA LYS A 49 23.86 7.11 -17.06
C LYS A 49 22.53 6.47 -17.50
N ARG A 50 21.45 6.61 -16.71
CA ARG A 50 20.15 6.02 -17.05
C ARG A 50 19.54 6.68 -18.29
N ARG A 51 18.87 5.87 -19.11
CA ARG A 51 18.11 6.33 -20.29
C ARG A 51 16.75 6.91 -19.89
N ASP A 52 16.15 6.38 -18.83
CA ASP A 52 14.84 6.75 -18.30
C ASP A 52 14.90 7.87 -17.25
N LYS A 53 16.04 8.59 -17.12
CA LYS A 53 16.23 9.64 -16.12
C LYS A 53 15.23 10.81 -16.21
N TYR A 54 14.66 11.04 -17.39
CA TYR A 54 13.69 12.12 -17.62
C TYR A 54 12.37 11.89 -16.87
N TYR A 55 11.99 10.64 -16.59
CA TYR A 55 10.78 10.35 -15.81
C TYR A 55 10.92 10.87 -14.38
N PHE A 56 12.09 10.70 -13.75
CA PHE A 56 12.34 11.23 -12.42
C PHE A 56 12.32 12.77 -12.41
N ALA A 57 12.82 13.42 -13.47
CA ALA A 57 12.71 14.87 -13.59
C ALA A 57 11.25 15.34 -13.72
N LYS A 58 10.41 14.60 -14.46
CA LYS A 58 8.98 14.89 -14.58
C LYS A 58 8.26 14.71 -13.23
N LEU A 59 8.53 13.61 -12.52
CA LEU A 59 7.93 13.31 -11.22
C LEU A 59 8.38 14.31 -10.15
N ALA A 60 9.66 14.66 -10.11
CA ALA A 60 10.20 15.65 -9.16
C ALA A 60 9.56 17.03 -9.36
N LYS A 61 9.30 17.43 -10.61
CA LYS A 61 8.57 18.67 -10.92
C LYS A 61 7.10 18.60 -10.53
N LYS A 62 6.46 17.45 -10.72
CA LYS A 62 5.02 17.27 -10.46
C LYS A 62 4.69 17.13 -8.98
N TYR A 63 5.52 16.40 -8.24
CA TYR A 63 5.40 16.12 -6.82
C TYR A 63 6.65 16.62 -6.08
N PRO A 64 6.78 17.94 -5.87
CA PRO A 64 7.99 18.53 -5.29
C PRO A 64 8.17 18.18 -3.81
N LYS A 65 7.10 17.74 -3.13
CA LYS A 65 7.15 17.32 -1.73
C LYS A 65 7.45 15.82 -1.61
N THR A 66 8.39 15.47 -0.75
CA THR A 66 8.79 14.07 -0.48
C THR A 66 7.61 13.18 -0.10
N GLU A 67 6.69 13.68 0.74
CA GLU A 67 5.51 12.92 1.15
C GLU A 67 4.62 12.55 -0.04
N GLN A 68 4.29 13.53 -0.90
CA GLN A 68 3.47 13.31 -2.09
C GLN A 68 4.12 12.33 -3.06
N LEU A 69 5.44 12.47 -3.31
CA LEU A 69 6.16 11.57 -4.19
C LEU A 69 6.27 10.15 -3.59
N THR A 70 6.38 10.04 -2.26
CA THR A 70 6.37 8.76 -1.55
C THR A 70 5.02 8.06 -1.74
N GLU A 71 3.91 8.77 -1.50
CA GLU A 71 2.55 8.21 -1.70
C GLU A 71 2.31 7.81 -3.16
N PHE A 72 2.78 8.61 -4.12
CA PHE A 72 2.73 8.26 -5.55
C PHE A 72 3.51 6.98 -5.87
N TYR A 73 4.69 6.79 -5.27
CA TYR A 73 5.42 5.54 -5.46
C TYR A 73 4.73 4.36 -4.77
N VAL A 74 4.24 4.52 -3.53
CA VAL A 74 3.48 3.49 -2.81
C VAL A 74 2.30 3.04 -3.66
N SER A 75 1.47 3.97 -4.15
CA SER A 75 0.30 3.64 -4.94
C SER A 75 0.65 2.84 -6.20
N ASN A 76 1.79 3.16 -6.83
CA ASN A 76 2.22 2.47 -8.05
C ASN A 76 2.81 1.08 -7.78
N PHE A 77 3.66 0.94 -6.76
CA PHE A 77 4.21 -0.36 -6.41
C PHE A 77 3.13 -1.34 -5.91
N VAL A 78 2.14 -0.85 -5.17
CA VAL A 78 0.98 -1.66 -4.73
C VAL A 78 0.18 -2.19 -5.92
N ASN A 79 0.09 -1.42 -7.00
CA ASN A 79 -0.58 -1.78 -8.25
C ASN A 79 0.37 -2.37 -9.30
N ASP A 80 1.52 -2.91 -8.87
CA ASP A 80 2.50 -3.62 -9.71
C ASP A 80 3.14 -2.80 -10.85
N ALA A 81 3.00 -1.47 -10.85
CA ALA A 81 3.72 -0.56 -11.73
C ALA A 81 5.16 -0.37 -11.21
N LYS A 82 6.02 -1.35 -11.44
CA LYS A 82 7.37 -1.44 -10.85
C LYS A 82 8.43 -0.59 -11.56
N TRP A 83 8.29 -0.35 -12.85
CA TRP A 83 9.21 0.48 -13.62
C TRP A 83 8.75 1.94 -13.67
N VAL A 84 9.69 2.88 -13.54
CA VAL A 84 9.36 4.32 -13.50
C VAL A 84 8.62 4.80 -14.76
N GLY A 85 8.83 4.17 -15.91
CA GLY A 85 8.14 4.52 -17.14
C GLY A 85 6.68 4.05 -17.21
N ASP A 86 6.31 3.04 -16.42
CA ASP A 86 4.92 2.60 -16.24
C ASP A 86 4.16 3.56 -15.32
N MET A 87 4.87 4.31 -14.47
CA MET A 87 4.32 5.35 -13.59
C MET A 87 4.05 6.66 -14.36
N ASN A 88 3.36 6.55 -15.48
CA ASN A 88 3.06 7.64 -16.40
C ASN A 88 1.72 8.33 -16.07
N GLU A 89 1.27 9.24 -16.93
CA GLU A 89 0.03 10.02 -16.72
C GLU A 89 -1.25 9.19 -16.77
N GLU A 90 -1.22 7.99 -17.36
CA GLU A 90 -2.39 7.13 -17.50
C GLU A 90 -2.46 6.11 -16.36
N ILE A 91 -1.43 5.27 -16.23
CA ILE A 91 -1.39 4.21 -15.22
C ILE A 91 -1.00 4.81 -13.86
N GLY A 92 0.07 5.61 -13.86
CA GLY A 92 0.67 6.13 -12.64
C GLY A 92 -0.26 7.04 -11.84
N GLU A 93 -0.92 7.96 -12.55
CA GLU A 93 -1.88 8.89 -11.94
C GLU A 93 -3.16 8.21 -11.52
N LYS A 94 -3.65 7.24 -12.28
CA LYS A 94 -4.84 6.48 -11.92
C LYS A 94 -4.62 5.77 -10.58
N ASN A 95 -3.48 5.09 -10.43
CA ASN A 95 -3.09 4.42 -9.19
C ASN A 95 -3.02 5.42 -8.02
N TYR A 96 -2.39 6.57 -8.24
CA TYR A 96 -2.24 7.58 -7.19
C TYR A 96 -3.56 8.24 -6.79
N ASN A 97 -4.43 8.55 -7.76
CA ASN A 97 -5.75 9.10 -7.49
C ASN A 97 -6.63 8.12 -6.70
N GLN A 98 -6.54 6.83 -7.00
CA GLN A 98 -7.22 5.79 -6.21
C GLN A 98 -6.68 5.75 -4.78
N TRP A 99 -5.36 5.78 -4.60
CA TRP A 99 -4.73 5.82 -3.28
C TRP A 99 -5.15 7.05 -2.45
N LEU A 100 -5.19 8.23 -3.09
CA LEU A 100 -5.66 9.46 -2.44
C LEU A 100 -7.12 9.36 -2.04
N LYS A 101 -7.98 8.80 -2.89
CA LYS A 101 -9.40 8.56 -2.56
C LYS A 101 -9.54 7.66 -1.34
N SER A 102 -8.79 6.55 -1.31
CA SER A 102 -8.77 5.61 -0.17
C SER A 102 -8.25 6.27 1.10
N SER A 103 -7.23 7.11 1.01
CA SER A 103 -6.64 7.81 2.17
C SER A 103 -7.54 8.93 2.71
N GLN A 104 -8.15 9.73 1.83
CA GLN A 104 -8.99 10.87 2.20
C GLN A 104 -10.36 10.45 2.72
N SER A 105 -10.92 9.36 2.18
CA SER A 105 -12.22 8.80 2.58
C SER A 105 -12.07 7.51 3.39
N LEU A 106 -10.95 7.34 4.09
CA LEU A 106 -10.56 6.08 4.73
C LEU A 106 -11.63 5.52 5.64
N SER A 107 -12.17 6.33 6.58
CA SER A 107 -13.18 5.83 7.52
C SER A 107 -14.44 5.32 6.82
N TYR A 108 -14.90 6.02 5.78
CA TYR A 108 -16.09 5.63 5.02
C TYR A 108 -15.84 4.38 4.17
N ILE A 109 -14.69 4.30 3.49
CA ILE A 109 -14.32 3.15 2.66
C ILE A 109 -14.14 1.91 3.53
N PHE A 110 -13.46 2.06 4.67
CA PHE A 110 -13.30 0.99 5.64
C PHE A 110 -14.66 0.49 6.14
N GLU A 111 -15.51 1.39 6.66
CA GLU A 111 -16.85 1.05 7.13
C GLU A 111 -17.68 0.31 6.07
N ARG A 112 -17.72 0.82 4.84
CA ARG A 112 -18.38 0.17 3.70
C ARG A 112 -17.86 -1.24 3.46
N ASP A 113 -16.54 -1.43 3.51
CA ASP A 113 -15.92 -2.73 3.27
C ASP A 113 -16.18 -3.71 4.43
N ILE A 114 -16.24 -3.21 5.68
CA ILE A 114 -16.68 -4.01 6.83
C ILE A 114 -18.14 -4.44 6.69
N TYR A 115 -19.04 -3.58 6.19
CA TYR A 115 -20.42 -3.99 5.89
C TYR A 115 -20.51 -5.10 4.84
N LYS A 116 -19.62 -5.11 3.84
CA LYS A 116 -19.57 -6.20 2.84
C LYS A 116 -19.14 -7.52 3.48
N LEU A 117 -18.13 -7.49 4.36
CA LEU A 117 -17.71 -8.65 5.13
C LEU A 117 -18.85 -9.17 6.03
N HIS A 118 -19.52 -8.25 6.73
CA HIS A 118 -20.66 -8.58 7.58
C HIS A 118 -21.81 -9.22 6.78
N ALA A 119 -22.19 -8.63 5.64
CA ALA A 119 -23.25 -9.16 4.80
C ALA A 119 -22.95 -10.60 4.31
N TRP A 120 -21.69 -10.88 3.96
CA TRP A 120 -21.24 -12.23 3.63
C TRP A 120 -21.31 -13.17 4.84
N CYS A 121 -20.90 -12.70 6.03
CA CYS A 121 -20.99 -13.49 7.26
C CYS A 121 -22.43 -13.87 7.59
N THR A 122 -23.36 -12.93 7.44
CA THR A 122 -24.80 -13.18 7.63
C THR A 122 -25.33 -14.22 6.65
N SER A 123 -24.95 -14.16 5.36
CA SER A 123 -25.42 -15.14 4.37
C SER A 123 -24.87 -16.53 4.59
N GLU A 124 -23.60 -16.63 5.04
CA GLU A 124 -22.89 -17.90 5.25
C GLU A 124 -22.94 -18.40 6.69
N GLN A 125 -23.76 -17.77 7.56
CA GLN A 125 -23.85 -18.08 9.00
C GLN A 125 -22.48 -18.18 9.68
N SER A 126 -21.59 -17.27 9.31
CA SER A 126 -20.19 -17.21 9.76
C SER A 126 -19.95 -16.00 10.67
N THR A 127 -18.82 -15.99 11.36
CA THR A 127 -18.40 -14.91 12.27
C THR A 127 -17.33 -14.02 11.63
N PHE A 128 -17.00 -12.91 12.31
CA PHE A 128 -15.87 -12.08 11.90
C PHE A 128 -14.55 -12.87 11.86
N ASP A 129 -14.27 -13.72 12.85
CA ASP A 129 -13.01 -14.48 12.89
C ASP A 129 -12.89 -15.42 11.69
N ASP A 130 -14.01 -15.94 11.20
CA ASP A 130 -14.06 -16.84 10.06
C ASP A 130 -13.57 -16.21 8.75
N VAL A 131 -13.69 -14.88 8.60
CA VAL A 131 -13.20 -14.19 7.39
C VAL A 131 -11.69 -13.97 7.39
N LEU A 132 -11.04 -14.13 8.54
CA LEU A 132 -9.62 -13.87 8.76
C LEU A 132 -8.77 -15.15 8.80
N ILE A 133 -9.38 -16.31 9.05
CA ILE A 133 -8.67 -17.58 9.15
C ILE A 133 -8.50 -18.29 7.79
N VAL A 134 -7.52 -19.18 7.74
CA VAL A 134 -7.29 -20.11 6.64
C VAL A 134 -8.17 -21.34 6.84
N ARG A 135 -9.02 -21.65 5.86
CA ARG A 135 -9.82 -22.89 5.81
C ARG A 135 -9.40 -23.69 4.59
N ASP A 136 -9.19 -25.00 4.76
CA ASP A 136 -8.87 -25.93 3.66
C ASP A 136 -7.72 -25.48 2.74
N ASN A 137 -6.68 -24.88 3.33
CA ASN A 137 -5.52 -24.35 2.61
C ASN A 137 -5.86 -23.23 1.59
N GLN A 138 -7.02 -22.58 1.75
CA GLN A 138 -7.45 -21.41 0.97
C GLN A 138 -7.02 -20.10 1.65
N HIS A 139 -6.89 -19.05 0.85
CA HIS A 139 -6.64 -17.71 1.39
C HIS A 139 -7.80 -17.26 2.29
N PRO A 140 -7.55 -16.49 3.37
CA PRO A 140 -8.59 -15.85 4.14
C PRO A 140 -9.60 -15.13 3.24
N LEU A 141 -10.88 -15.14 3.59
CA LEU A 141 -11.91 -14.51 2.78
C LEU A 141 -11.59 -13.04 2.51
N VAL A 142 -11.10 -12.31 3.52
CA VAL A 142 -10.70 -10.91 3.38
C VAL A 142 -9.67 -10.73 2.24
N CYS A 143 -8.70 -11.63 2.12
CA CYS A 143 -7.71 -11.59 1.03
C CYS A 143 -8.34 -11.93 -0.32
N THR A 144 -9.30 -12.86 -0.34
CA THR A 144 -10.03 -13.27 -1.55
C THR A 144 -10.93 -12.14 -2.07
N MET A 145 -11.65 -11.45 -1.18
CA MET A 145 -12.47 -10.28 -1.53
C MET A 145 -11.61 -9.13 -2.05
N TYR A 146 -10.44 -8.91 -1.46
CA TYR A 146 -9.48 -7.95 -2.00
C TYR A 146 -9.01 -8.34 -3.41
N ALA A 147 -8.66 -9.60 -3.64
CA ALA A 147 -8.21 -10.07 -4.95
C ALA A 147 -9.30 -9.92 -6.05
N ARG A 148 -10.59 -9.96 -5.66
CA ARG A 148 -11.74 -9.69 -6.55
C ARG A 148 -12.02 -8.20 -6.76
N GLY A 149 -11.41 -7.32 -5.96
CA GLY A 149 -11.68 -5.88 -5.97
C GLY A 149 -12.91 -5.47 -5.17
N ASP A 150 -13.45 -6.37 -4.35
CA ASP A 150 -14.63 -6.09 -3.52
C ASP A 150 -14.32 -5.14 -2.36
N ILE A 151 -13.09 -5.20 -1.83
CA ILE A 151 -12.62 -4.33 -0.74
C ILE A 151 -11.26 -3.71 -1.07
N ASP A 152 -10.96 -2.59 -0.41
CA ASP A 152 -9.72 -1.85 -0.61
C ASP A 152 -8.53 -2.53 0.11
N ILE A 153 -7.32 -2.41 -0.45
CA ILE A 153 -6.10 -2.93 0.19
C ILE A 153 -5.88 -2.31 1.58
N VAL A 154 -6.22 -1.03 1.74
CA VAL A 154 -6.11 -0.32 3.02
C VAL A 154 -6.99 -0.99 4.07
N THR A 155 -8.17 -1.49 3.70
CA THR A 155 -9.04 -2.25 4.61
C THR A 155 -8.36 -3.52 5.10
N VAL A 156 -7.77 -4.31 4.20
CA VAL A 156 -7.05 -5.54 4.55
C VAL A 156 -5.89 -5.25 5.51
N VAL A 157 -5.14 -4.19 5.23
CA VAL A 157 -4.01 -3.75 6.04
C VAL A 157 -4.45 -3.32 7.44
N ILE A 158 -5.55 -2.57 7.56
CA ILE A 158 -6.09 -2.14 8.86
C ILE A 158 -6.54 -3.36 9.68
N LEU A 159 -7.21 -4.33 9.04
CA LEU A 159 -7.61 -5.57 9.69
C LEU A 159 -6.38 -6.36 10.20
N ASP A 160 -5.28 -6.41 9.44
CA ASP A 160 -4.02 -7.01 9.91
C ASP A 160 -3.39 -6.20 11.06
N GLN A 161 -3.45 -4.87 11.02
CA GLN A 161 -2.95 -4.05 12.14
C GLN A 161 -3.74 -4.28 13.42
N LEU A 162 -5.04 -4.58 13.32
CA LEU A 162 -5.92 -4.86 14.46
C LEU A 162 -5.77 -6.28 15.01
N THR A 163 -5.53 -7.27 14.15
CA THR A 163 -5.67 -8.70 14.50
C THR A 163 -4.40 -9.53 14.31
N GLY A 164 -3.47 -9.09 13.46
CA GLY A 164 -2.27 -9.84 13.08
C GLY A 164 -2.54 -11.07 12.22
N PHE A 165 -3.72 -11.19 11.59
CA PHE A 165 -4.15 -12.40 10.90
C PHE A 165 -3.23 -12.83 9.75
N LEU A 166 -2.51 -11.90 9.09
CA LEU A 166 -1.62 -12.26 7.98
C LEU A 166 -0.47 -13.14 8.44
N ASN A 167 0.03 -12.96 9.67
CA ASN A 167 1.11 -13.79 10.20
C ASN A 167 0.63 -15.24 10.38
N GLN A 168 -0.58 -15.43 10.92
CA GLN A 168 -1.18 -16.74 11.08
C GLN A 168 -1.49 -17.38 9.71
N ALA A 169 -2.04 -16.60 8.78
CA ALA A 169 -2.31 -17.07 7.42
C ALA A 169 -1.03 -17.53 6.72
N ASN A 170 0.06 -16.77 6.87
CA ASN A 170 1.35 -17.10 6.26
C ASN A 170 2.00 -18.37 6.81
N CYS A 171 1.71 -18.77 8.05
CA CYS A 171 2.15 -20.06 8.59
C CYS A 171 1.32 -21.25 8.08
N ASN A 172 0.07 -21.01 7.68
CA ASN A 172 -0.89 -22.07 7.38
C ASN A 172 -1.07 -22.34 5.88
N ILE A 173 -0.83 -21.34 5.02
CA ILE A 173 -0.95 -21.48 3.57
C ILE A 173 0.33 -22.09 3.00
N LYS A 174 0.19 -23.25 2.35
CA LYS A 174 1.30 -23.96 1.69
C LYS A 174 1.47 -23.62 0.21
N GLU A 175 0.51 -22.90 -0.35
CA GLU A 175 0.52 -22.43 -1.74
C GLU A 175 1.67 -21.43 -1.94
N THR A 176 2.44 -21.55 -3.02
CA THR A 176 3.69 -20.79 -3.23
C THR A 176 3.71 -19.91 -4.47
N LEU A 177 2.67 -19.91 -5.31
CA LEU A 177 2.60 -19.14 -6.56
C LEU A 177 1.98 -17.76 -6.35
N VAL A 178 0.91 -17.64 -5.56
CA VAL A 178 0.14 -16.39 -5.43
C VAL A 178 0.29 -15.80 -4.03
N TRP A 179 0.21 -16.64 -3.00
CA TRP A 179 0.22 -16.19 -1.61
C TRP A 179 1.47 -15.39 -1.22
N PRO A 180 2.72 -15.81 -1.55
CA PRO A 180 3.91 -15.08 -1.12
C PRO A 180 3.94 -13.64 -1.62
N ASP A 181 3.49 -13.40 -2.84
CA ASP A 181 3.46 -12.06 -3.44
C ASP A 181 2.34 -11.19 -2.83
N LEU A 182 1.16 -11.78 -2.60
CA LEU A 182 0.06 -11.09 -1.91
C LEU A 182 0.44 -10.73 -0.48
N TYR A 183 0.99 -11.68 0.28
CA TYR A 183 1.47 -11.46 1.64
C TYR A 183 2.51 -10.35 1.69
N ARG A 184 3.55 -10.41 0.82
CA ARG A 184 4.57 -9.36 0.73
C ARG A 184 3.91 -8.01 0.44
N LYS A 185 3.02 -7.92 -0.55
CA LYS A 185 2.33 -6.68 -0.91
C LYS A 185 1.60 -6.09 0.30
N LEU A 186 0.81 -6.87 1.02
CA LEU A 186 0.07 -6.42 2.19
C LEU A 186 1.00 -5.96 3.33
N LYS A 187 2.02 -6.74 3.67
CA LYS A 187 2.98 -6.40 4.72
C LYS A 187 3.83 -5.17 4.39
N LYS A 188 4.24 -5.01 3.12
CA LYS A 188 4.99 -3.83 2.66
C LYS A 188 4.11 -2.59 2.49
N THR A 189 2.79 -2.74 2.35
CA THR A 189 1.86 -1.60 2.34
C THR A 189 1.60 -1.07 3.75
N GLN A 190 1.58 -1.95 4.76
CA GLN A 190 1.24 -1.64 6.14
C GLN A 190 1.92 -0.39 6.74
N PRO A 191 3.22 -0.13 6.55
CA PRO A 191 3.88 1.02 7.16
C PRO A 191 3.42 2.38 6.59
N PHE A 192 2.75 2.38 5.44
CA PHE A 192 2.26 3.59 4.77
C PHE A 192 0.79 3.90 5.08
N VAL A 193 0.08 3.01 5.79
CA VAL A 193 -1.30 3.23 6.22
C VAL A 193 -1.30 3.83 7.64
N ARG A 194 -1.52 5.14 7.71
CA ARG A 194 -1.63 5.89 8.97
C ARG A 194 -3.10 6.07 9.34
N VAL A 195 -3.56 5.42 10.40
CA VAL A 195 -4.96 5.48 10.85
C VAL A 195 -5.07 5.46 12.37
N ASN A 196 -6.18 5.99 12.89
CA ASN A 196 -6.60 5.77 14.27
C ASN A 196 -7.20 4.36 14.41
N LEU A 197 -6.40 3.41 14.89
CA LEU A 197 -6.80 2.01 15.05
C LEU A 197 -7.97 1.84 16.04
N GLU A 198 -8.04 2.64 17.11
CA GLU A 198 -9.16 2.59 18.05
C GLU A 198 -10.49 2.94 17.38
N LYS A 199 -10.49 3.93 16.48
CA LYS A 199 -11.67 4.26 15.68
C LYS A 199 -12.07 3.11 14.77
N MET A 200 -11.11 2.50 14.07
CA MET A 200 -11.38 1.39 13.15
C MET A 200 -11.91 0.16 13.89
N LYS A 201 -11.33 -0.15 15.06
CA LYS A 201 -11.80 -1.22 15.94
C LYS A 201 -13.27 -1.01 16.35
N LYS A 202 -13.62 0.21 16.80
CA LYS A 202 -15.01 0.54 17.16
C LYS A 202 -15.98 0.34 15.99
N THR A 203 -15.58 0.69 14.77
CA THR A 203 -16.39 0.44 13.58
C THR A 203 -16.63 -1.06 13.36
N VAL A 204 -15.59 -1.90 13.46
CA VAL A 204 -15.75 -3.36 13.31
C VAL A 204 -16.70 -3.92 14.36
N VAL A 205 -16.46 -3.62 15.64
CA VAL A 205 -17.27 -4.09 16.77
C VAL A 205 -18.73 -3.65 16.61
N SER A 206 -18.95 -2.37 16.29
CA SER A 206 -20.31 -1.83 16.09
C SER A 206 -21.07 -2.46 14.93
N ILE A 207 -20.41 -3.03 13.93
CA ILE A 207 -21.10 -3.66 12.79
C ILE A 207 -21.40 -5.13 13.08
N PHE A 208 -20.53 -5.82 13.81
CA PHE A 208 -20.67 -7.27 14.07
C PHE A 208 -21.40 -7.62 15.38
N GLU A 209 -21.57 -6.66 16.29
CA GLU A 209 -22.34 -6.85 17.54
C GLU A 209 -23.80 -6.34 17.46
N ASN A 210 -24.16 -5.62 16.39
CA ASN A 210 -25.53 -5.16 16.11
C ASN A 210 -26.26 -6.15 15.21
#